data_AF-A0A1J4ME04-F1
#
_entry.id   AF-A0A1J4ME04-F1
#
_cell.length_a   1.000
_cell.length_b   1.000
_cell.length_c   1.000
_cell.angle_alpha   90.00
_cell.angle_beta   90.00
_cell.angle_gamma   90.00
#
_symmetry.space_group_name_H-M   'P 1'
#
loop_
_entity.id
_entity.type
_entity.pdbx_description
1 polymer ?
#
loop_
_entity_poly.entity_id
_entity_poly.type
_entity_poly.pdbx_seq_one_letter_code
_entity_poly.pdbx_strand_id
1 'polypeptide(L)'
;METSRSEYEFCRKILDNYDKYNNSLKNYQACNHDRSKERELFERPTTDKLNAIRLFCDEGNAKYQNNEIEEAILEYKNALIYVDYTFPEDKTLEEEYNKLITRIHLNLSACFLKINEFNMVILHCNNVLKNDPNNVKALYRLAQAYINIYEHKKAIEIINNVLSSNNDDKSAFIKLRNDIILIENKYKNSNSEKYKGLFNKKPNC
;
A
#
# COMPACT_ATOMS: atom_id res chain seq x y z
N MET A 1 -29.92 8.78 -7.26
CA MET A 1 -28.68 9.56 -7.02
C MET A 1 -28.62 10.18 -5.61
N GLU A 2 -29.56 9.89 -4.70
CA GLU A 2 -29.51 10.33 -3.29
C GLU A 2 -29.02 9.25 -2.31
N THR A 3 -29.12 7.96 -2.68
CA THR A 3 -28.69 6.82 -1.85
C THR A 3 -27.17 6.78 -1.62
N SER A 4 -26.37 7.07 -2.66
CA SER A 4 -24.90 7.04 -2.56
C SER A 4 -24.33 8.13 -1.65
N ARG A 5 -24.98 9.30 -1.57
CA ARG A 5 -24.53 10.43 -0.73
C ARG A 5 -24.84 10.20 0.76
N SER A 6 -25.98 9.56 1.05
CA SER A 6 -26.35 9.14 2.41
C SER A 6 -25.42 8.06 2.95
N GLU A 7 -25.05 7.09 2.10
CA GLU A 7 -24.10 6.03 2.43
C GLU A 7 -22.69 6.59 2.65
N TYR A 8 -22.25 7.53 1.82
CA TYR A 8 -20.97 8.23 1.97
C TYR A 8 -20.88 9.01 3.29
N GLU A 9 -21.92 9.75 3.68
CA GLU A 9 -21.93 10.46 4.97
C GLU A 9 -21.98 9.52 6.18
N PHE A 10 -22.67 8.39 6.06
CA PHE A 10 -22.68 7.36 7.09
C PHE A 10 -21.27 6.80 7.33
N CYS A 11 -20.54 6.51 6.25
CA CYS A 11 -19.17 6.01 6.33
C CYS A 11 -18.17 7.03 6.85
N ARG A 12 -18.32 8.31 6.44
CA ARG A 12 -17.49 9.40 6.97
C ARG A 12 -17.59 9.52 8.49
N LYS A 13 -18.79 9.32 9.06
CA LYS A 13 -19.04 9.32 10.51
C LYS A 13 -18.54 8.06 11.23
N ILE A 14 -18.24 6.96 10.54
CA ILE A 14 -17.57 5.79 11.12
C ILE A 14 -16.06 6.07 11.27
N LEU A 15 -15.47 6.85 10.37
CA LEU A 15 -14.03 7.13 10.33
C LEU A 15 -13.56 8.13 11.38
N ASP A 16 -14.40 9.12 11.72
CA ASP A 16 -14.13 10.03 12.85
C ASP A 16 -13.91 9.26 14.18
N ASN A 17 -14.36 8.00 14.26
CA ASN A 17 -14.11 7.10 15.38
C ASN A 17 -12.86 6.21 15.20
N TYR A 18 -12.43 5.92 13.96
CA TYR A 18 -11.27 5.08 13.69
C TYR A 18 -9.93 5.82 13.90
N ASP A 19 -9.86 7.11 13.58
CA ASP A 19 -8.72 7.96 13.93
C ASP A 19 -8.58 8.18 15.44
N LYS A 20 -9.69 8.09 16.18
CA LYS A 20 -9.68 8.01 17.65
C LYS A 20 -9.22 6.65 18.15
N TYR A 21 -9.57 5.54 17.49
CA TYR A 21 -9.17 4.19 17.88
C TYR A 21 -7.64 3.96 17.80
N ASN A 22 -6.99 4.40 16.71
CA ASN A 22 -5.53 4.31 16.58
C ASN A 22 -4.77 5.22 17.56
N ASN A 23 -5.34 6.38 17.91
CA ASN A 23 -4.78 7.26 18.95
C ASN A 23 -5.07 6.76 20.38
N SER A 24 -6.17 6.03 20.58
CA SER A 24 -6.60 5.46 21.88
C SER A 24 -5.70 4.32 22.38
N LEU A 25 -4.97 3.62 21.50
CA LEU A 25 -4.01 2.59 21.92
C LEU A 25 -2.79 3.16 22.66
N LYS A 26 -2.55 4.47 22.59
CA LYS A 26 -1.43 5.14 23.31
C LYS A 26 -1.80 5.71 24.67
N ASN A 27 -3.08 5.93 24.98
CA ASN A 27 -3.51 6.56 26.22
C ASN A 27 -4.82 5.93 26.73
N TYR A 28 -4.70 4.84 27.50
CA TYR A 28 -5.84 4.18 28.12
C TYR A 28 -6.35 4.96 29.34
N GLN A 29 -7.42 5.73 29.14
CA GLN A 29 -8.38 6.10 30.18
C GLN A 29 -9.77 5.69 29.65
N ALA A 30 -10.49 4.87 30.42
CA ALA A 30 -11.70 4.18 30.02
C ALA A 30 -12.85 5.12 29.61
N CYS A 31 -13.61 4.76 28.55
CA CYS A 31 -14.95 5.30 28.30
C CYS A 31 -15.80 4.33 27.47
N ASN A 32 -17.09 4.24 27.83
CA ASN A 32 -18.15 3.45 27.19
C ASN A 32 -18.15 3.65 25.66
N HIS A 33 -17.70 2.64 24.92
CA HIS A 33 -17.66 2.69 23.46
C HIS A 33 -19.03 2.27 22.92
N ASP A 34 -19.82 3.22 22.44
CA ASP A 34 -21.04 2.93 21.67
C ASP A 34 -20.67 2.24 20.36
N ARG A 35 -20.93 0.93 20.28
CA ARG A 35 -20.65 0.08 19.10
C ARG A 35 -21.83 -0.04 18.15
N SER A 36 -22.86 0.81 18.27
CA SER A 36 -24.07 0.72 17.43
C SER A 36 -23.75 0.76 15.94
N LYS A 37 -22.76 1.57 15.53
CA LYS A 37 -22.33 1.68 14.12
C LYS A 37 -21.58 0.44 13.60
N GLU A 38 -20.72 -0.15 14.43
CA GLU A 38 -20.02 -1.40 14.09
C GLU A 38 -21.04 -2.54 13.93
N ARG A 39 -22.05 -2.57 14.81
CA ARG A 39 -23.15 -3.52 14.73
C ARG A 39 -23.96 -3.34 13.46
N GLU A 40 -24.33 -2.10 13.11
CA GLU A 40 -25.05 -1.81 11.88
C GLU A 40 -24.26 -2.26 10.65
N LEU A 41 -22.95 -1.98 10.60
CA LEU A 41 -22.09 -2.44 9.52
C LEU A 41 -22.01 -3.98 9.46
N PHE A 42 -21.87 -4.64 10.61
CA PHE A 42 -21.82 -6.09 10.67
C PHE A 42 -23.12 -6.74 10.15
N GLU A 43 -24.27 -6.20 10.55
CA GLU A 43 -25.61 -6.70 10.19
C GLU A 43 -25.99 -6.43 8.72
N ARG A 44 -25.29 -5.54 8.02
CA ARG A 44 -25.54 -5.29 6.58
C ARG A 44 -25.27 -6.54 5.73
N PRO A 45 -26.08 -6.78 4.68
CA PRO A 45 -25.84 -7.85 3.72
C PRO A 45 -24.45 -7.77 3.10
N THR A 46 -23.84 -8.92 2.84
CA THR A 46 -22.52 -9.02 2.20
C THR A 46 -22.48 -8.30 0.84
N THR A 47 -23.55 -8.40 0.05
CA THR A 47 -23.67 -7.70 -1.25
C THR A 47 -23.58 -6.19 -1.11
N ASP A 48 -24.22 -5.63 -0.09
CA ASP A 48 -24.26 -4.18 0.13
C ASP A 48 -22.90 -3.68 0.62
N LYS A 49 -22.23 -4.47 1.47
CA LYS A 49 -20.85 -4.19 1.89
C LYS A 49 -19.88 -4.22 0.70
N LEU A 50 -20.00 -5.21 -0.21
CA LEU A 50 -19.19 -5.27 -1.44
C LEU A 50 -19.45 -4.08 -2.37
N ASN A 51 -20.71 -3.64 -2.49
CA ASN A 51 -21.06 -2.44 -3.24
C ASN A 51 -20.45 -1.17 -2.63
N ALA A 52 -20.48 -1.03 -1.30
CA ALA A 52 -19.83 0.08 -0.61
C ALA A 52 -18.30 0.06 -0.83
N ILE A 53 -17.66 -1.11 -0.75
CA ILE A 53 -16.23 -1.26 -1.06
C ILE A 53 -15.91 -0.78 -2.48
N ARG A 54 -16.73 -1.15 -3.46
CA ARG A 54 -16.58 -0.71 -4.85
C ARG A 54 -16.67 0.81 -4.98
N LEU A 55 -17.67 1.41 -4.33
CA LEU A 55 -17.85 2.87 -4.32
C LEU A 55 -16.62 3.60 -3.76
N PHE A 56 -16.13 3.18 -2.59
CA PHE A 56 -14.89 3.75 -2.01
C PHE A 56 -13.68 3.59 -2.92
N CYS A 57 -13.56 2.44 -3.59
CA CYS A 57 -12.49 2.24 -4.55
C CYS A 57 -12.59 3.24 -5.72
N ASP A 58 -13.79 3.45 -6.25
CA ASP A 58 -14.03 4.33 -7.40
C ASP A 58 -13.79 5.80 -7.04
N GLU A 59 -14.25 6.25 -5.87
CA GLU A 59 -13.98 7.59 -5.32
C GLU A 59 -12.48 7.79 -5.07
N GLY A 60 -11.82 6.79 -4.49
CA GLY A 60 -10.36 6.81 -4.31
C GLY A 60 -9.60 6.91 -5.64
N ASN A 61 -10.09 6.27 -6.71
CA ASN A 61 -9.47 6.38 -8.03
C ASN A 61 -9.66 7.78 -8.62
N ALA A 62 -10.84 8.37 -8.46
CA ALA A 62 -11.11 9.73 -8.91
C ALA A 62 -10.19 10.74 -8.22
N LYS A 63 -10.06 10.65 -6.88
CA LYS A 63 -9.14 11.50 -6.11
C LYS A 63 -7.67 11.30 -6.50
N TYR A 64 -7.25 10.04 -6.70
CA TYR A 64 -5.90 9.74 -7.17
C TYR A 64 -5.61 10.37 -8.55
N GLN A 65 -6.58 10.34 -9.47
CA GLN A 65 -6.46 10.97 -10.79
C GLN A 65 -6.37 12.50 -10.69
N ASN A 66 -7.08 13.11 -9.75
CA ASN A 66 -7.00 14.54 -9.44
C ASN A 66 -5.72 14.93 -8.68
N ASN A 67 -4.85 13.97 -8.36
CA ASN A 67 -3.65 14.16 -7.54
C ASN A 67 -3.93 14.58 -6.08
N GLU A 68 -5.13 14.28 -5.58
CA GLU A 68 -5.55 14.39 -4.18
C GLU A 68 -5.19 13.06 -3.46
N ILE A 69 -3.90 12.88 -3.14
CA ILE A 69 -3.36 11.55 -2.78
C ILE A 69 -3.76 11.14 -1.35
N GLU A 70 -3.75 12.08 -0.41
CA GLU A 70 -4.13 11.85 0.98
C GLU A 70 -5.61 11.48 1.10
N GLU A 71 -6.48 12.18 0.38
CA GLU A 71 -7.91 11.89 0.34
C GLU A 71 -8.19 10.57 -0.38
N ALA A 72 -7.41 10.21 -1.40
CA ALA A 72 -7.49 8.89 -2.03
C ALA A 72 -7.11 7.78 -1.05
N ILE A 73 -6.05 7.96 -0.27
CA ILE A 73 -5.64 7.01 0.79
C ILE A 73 -6.76 6.84 1.81
N LEU A 74 -7.42 7.92 2.21
CA LEU A 74 -8.55 7.86 3.13
C LEU A 74 -9.66 6.97 2.56
N GLU A 75 -10.09 7.18 1.31
CA GLU A 75 -11.16 6.34 0.72
C GLU A 75 -10.78 4.86 0.64
N TYR A 76 -9.54 4.55 0.27
CA TYR A 76 -9.11 3.15 0.26
C TYR A 76 -9.03 2.54 1.67
N LYS A 77 -8.71 3.31 2.70
CA LYS A 77 -8.78 2.85 4.09
C LYS A 77 -10.24 2.60 4.53
N ASN A 78 -11.17 3.41 4.05
CA ASN A 78 -12.61 3.22 4.30
C ASN A 78 -13.07 1.89 3.70
N ALA A 79 -12.62 1.59 2.48
CA ALA A 79 -12.86 0.31 1.85
C ALA A 79 -12.31 -0.87 2.67
N LEU A 80 -11.10 -0.73 3.27
CA LEU A 80 -10.53 -1.78 4.13
C LEU A 80 -11.36 -2.04 5.40
N ILE A 81 -11.95 -1.00 5.99
CA ILE A 81 -12.85 -1.19 7.15
C ILE A 81 -14.03 -2.08 6.73
N TYR A 82 -14.67 -1.81 5.60
CA TYR A 82 -15.74 -2.67 5.10
C TYR A 82 -15.27 -4.09 4.83
N VAL A 83 -14.05 -4.25 4.29
CA VAL A 83 -13.43 -5.57 4.06
C VAL A 83 -13.32 -6.38 5.36
N ASP A 84 -12.91 -5.75 6.47
CA ASP A 84 -12.74 -6.42 7.77
C ASP A 84 -14.09 -6.94 8.35
N TYR A 85 -15.21 -6.32 7.97
CA TYR A 85 -16.56 -6.72 8.39
C TYR A 85 -17.34 -7.52 7.32
N THR A 86 -16.69 -7.91 6.23
CA THR A 86 -17.31 -8.67 5.14
C THR A 86 -16.87 -10.12 5.18
N PHE A 87 -17.84 -11.02 5.26
CA PHE A 87 -17.64 -12.46 5.30
C PHE A 87 -18.45 -13.10 4.16
N PRO A 88 -17.82 -13.39 3.01
CA PRO A 88 -18.50 -14.01 1.87
C PRO A 88 -19.11 -15.37 2.23
N GLU A 89 -20.36 -15.60 1.85
CA GLU A 89 -21.11 -16.82 2.16
C GLU A 89 -20.92 -17.92 1.11
N ASP A 90 -20.58 -17.53 -0.12
CA ASP A 90 -20.38 -18.42 -1.24
C ASP A 90 -19.09 -18.10 -2.01
N LYS A 91 -18.68 -19.05 -2.86
CA LYS A 91 -17.44 -18.97 -3.63
C LYS A 91 -17.45 -17.80 -4.63
N THR A 92 -18.60 -17.44 -5.20
CA THR A 92 -18.68 -16.35 -6.18
C THR A 92 -18.44 -15.00 -5.52
N LEU A 93 -19.00 -14.80 -4.33
CA LEU A 93 -18.76 -13.61 -3.51
C LEU A 93 -17.34 -13.59 -2.96
N GLU A 94 -16.77 -14.74 -2.62
CA GLU A 94 -15.38 -14.86 -2.16
C GLU A 94 -14.38 -14.44 -3.25
N GLU A 95 -14.59 -14.89 -4.49
CA GLU A 95 -13.76 -14.48 -5.63
C GLU A 95 -13.85 -12.97 -5.89
N GLU A 96 -15.04 -12.38 -5.75
CA GLU A 96 -15.22 -10.94 -5.86
C GLU A 96 -14.51 -10.19 -4.73
N TYR A 97 -14.71 -10.61 -3.49
CA TYR A 97 -14.11 -10.05 -2.29
C TYR A 97 -12.57 -10.02 -2.40
N ASN A 98 -11.97 -11.14 -2.83
CA ASN A 98 -10.53 -11.25 -3.01
C ASN A 98 -9.99 -10.33 -4.13
N LYS A 99 -10.76 -10.14 -5.22
CA LYS A 99 -10.42 -9.17 -6.28
C LYS A 99 -10.44 -7.74 -5.75
N LEU A 100 -11.43 -7.38 -4.94
CA LEU A 100 -11.53 -6.05 -4.35
C LEU A 100 -10.40 -5.78 -3.35
N ILE A 101 -10.07 -6.71 -2.47
CA ILE A 101 -8.91 -6.58 -1.56
C ILE A 101 -7.62 -6.32 -2.33
N THR A 102 -7.39 -7.13 -3.37
CA THR A 102 -6.21 -7.00 -4.23
C THR A 102 -6.15 -5.61 -4.87
N ARG A 103 -7.29 -5.13 -5.40
CA ARG A 103 -7.43 -3.79 -5.97
C ARG A 103 -7.10 -2.70 -4.95
N ILE A 104 -7.65 -2.78 -3.73
CA ILE A 104 -7.45 -1.78 -2.67
C ILE A 104 -5.97 -1.71 -2.27
N HIS A 105 -5.34 -2.84 -1.98
CA HIS A 105 -3.93 -2.86 -1.59
C HIS A 105 -3.00 -2.41 -2.70
N LEU A 106 -3.29 -2.77 -3.96
CA LEU A 106 -2.56 -2.22 -5.10
C LEU A 106 -2.73 -0.70 -5.16
N ASN A 107 -3.94 -0.16 -5.03
CA ASN A 107 -4.14 1.28 -5.09
C ASN A 107 -3.46 2.03 -3.93
N LEU A 108 -3.55 1.50 -2.70
CA LEU A 108 -2.84 2.03 -1.54
C LEU A 108 -1.33 2.05 -1.77
N SER A 109 -0.75 0.95 -2.28
CA SER A 109 0.68 0.89 -2.59
C SER A 109 1.10 1.97 -3.60
N ALA A 110 0.25 2.31 -4.57
CA ALA A 110 0.51 3.37 -5.53
C ALA A 110 0.47 4.77 -4.87
N CYS A 111 -0.50 5.01 -3.99
CA CYS A 111 -0.63 6.27 -3.26
C CYS A 111 0.57 6.49 -2.33
N PHE A 112 0.91 5.49 -1.53
CA PHE A 112 2.07 5.57 -0.62
C PHE A 112 3.38 5.73 -1.37
N LEU A 113 3.51 5.16 -2.57
CA LEU A 113 4.68 5.38 -3.41
C LEU A 113 4.79 6.85 -3.86
N LYS A 114 3.67 7.51 -4.19
CA LYS A 114 3.65 8.94 -4.55
C LYS A 114 4.10 9.86 -3.41
N ILE A 115 3.79 9.51 -2.17
CA ILE A 115 4.18 10.29 -0.98
C ILE A 115 5.45 9.79 -0.29
N ASN A 116 6.19 8.87 -0.93
CA ASN A 116 7.46 8.30 -0.45
C ASN A 116 7.38 7.56 0.90
N GLU A 117 6.21 7.03 1.25
CA GLU A 117 5.99 6.20 2.45
C GLU A 117 6.30 4.73 2.16
N PHE A 118 7.57 4.42 1.92
CA PHE A 118 8.01 3.12 1.39
C PHE A 118 7.68 1.93 2.30
N ASN A 119 7.65 2.12 3.62
CA ASN A 119 7.25 1.06 4.55
C ASN A 119 5.78 0.64 4.35
N MET A 120 4.90 1.61 4.05
CA MET A 120 3.49 1.34 3.75
C MET A 120 3.35 0.68 2.37
N VAL A 121 4.17 1.06 1.38
CA VAL A 121 4.23 0.37 0.09
C VAL A 121 4.56 -1.11 0.28
N ILE A 122 5.58 -1.43 1.10
CA ILE A 122 6.00 -2.80 1.41
C ILE A 122 4.85 -3.58 2.07
N LEU A 123 4.21 -3.00 3.09
CA LEU A 123 3.08 -3.63 3.79
C LEU A 123 1.96 -4.03 2.81
N HIS A 124 1.50 -3.08 2.00
CA HIS A 124 0.38 -3.32 1.10
C HIS A 124 0.74 -4.25 -0.07
N CYS A 125 1.96 -4.15 -0.63
CA CYS A 125 2.39 -5.09 -1.66
C CYS A 125 2.48 -6.52 -1.11
N ASN A 126 3.02 -6.71 0.11
CA ASN A 126 3.08 -8.04 0.73
C ASN A 126 1.70 -8.63 0.98
N ASN A 127 0.69 -7.82 1.33
CA ASN A 127 -0.68 -8.32 1.45
C ASN A 127 -1.25 -8.82 0.12
N VAL A 128 -0.94 -8.17 -1.01
CA VAL A 128 -1.31 -8.68 -2.34
C VAL A 128 -0.60 -10.00 -2.64
N LEU A 129 0.72 -10.06 -2.39
CA LEU A 129 1.55 -11.21 -2.73
C LEU A 129 1.27 -12.46 -1.89
N LYS A 130 0.62 -12.33 -0.73
CA LYS A 130 0.12 -13.49 0.03
C LYS A 130 -0.92 -14.30 -0.76
N ASN A 131 -1.74 -13.63 -1.56
CA ASN A 131 -2.83 -14.25 -2.32
C ASN A 131 -2.46 -14.44 -3.80
N ASP A 132 -1.71 -13.49 -4.38
CA ASP A 132 -1.20 -13.55 -5.74
C ASP A 132 0.31 -13.31 -5.76
N PRO A 133 1.14 -14.34 -5.50
CA PRO A 133 2.60 -14.22 -5.42
C PRO A 133 3.25 -13.72 -6.72
N ASN A 134 2.56 -13.85 -7.85
CA ASN A 134 3.06 -13.47 -9.18
C ASN A 134 2.52 -12.11 -9.64
N ASN A 135 1.88 -11.34 -8.75
CA ASN A 135 1.30 -10.05 -9.11
C ASN A 135 2.39 -9.05 -9.52
N VAL A 136 2.49 -8.82 -10.84
CA VAL A 136 3.54 -7.99 -11.44
C VAL A 136 3.57 -6.57 -10.88
N LYS A 137 2.39 -5.98 -10.65
CA LYS A 137 2.27 -4.60 -10.12
C LYS A 137 2.77 -4.51 -8.69
N ALA A 138 2.42 -5.48 -7.84
CA ALA A 138 2.89 -5.52 -6.46
C ALA A 138 4.40 -5.79 -6.39
N LEU A 139 4.92 -6.75 -7.17
CA LEU A 139 6.37 -7.05 -7.21
C LEU A 139 7.18 -5.84 -7.68
N TYR A 140 6.70 -5.12 -8.70
CA TYR A 140 7.37 -3.94 -9.23
C TYR A 140 7.45 -2.82 -8.16
N ARG A 141 6.33 -2.49 -7.53
CA ARG A 141 6.27 -1.44 -6.49
C ARG A 141 7.04 -1.83 -5.23
N LEU A 142 7.04 -3.12 -4.87
CA LEU A 142 7.82 -3.64 -3.76
C LEU A 142 9.31 -3.50 -4.02
N ALA A 143 9.78 -3.83 -5.24
CA ALA A 143 11.16 -3.61 -5.64
C ALA A 143 11.53 -2.12 -5.57
N GLN A 144 10.66 -1.23 -6.09
CA GLN A 144 10.87 0.23 -5.97
C GLN A 144 11.00 0.68 -4.51
N ALA A 145 10.14 0.19 -3.62
CA ALA A 145 10.20 0.54 -2.20
C ALA A 145 11.52 0.08 -1.56
N TYR A 146 11.96 -1.16 -1.82
CA TYR A 146 13.23 -1.67 -1.31
C TYR A 146 14.44 -0.89 -1.81
N ILE A 147 14.44 -0.44 -3.06
CA ILE A 147 15.50 0.42 -3.61
C ILE A 147 15.58 1.73 -2.80
N ASN A 148 14.44 2.38 -2.54
CA ASN A 148 14.41 3.67 -1.85
C ASN A 148 14.79 3.59 -0.36
N ILE A 149 14.63 2.43 0.28
CA ILE A 149 15.10 2.20 1.66
C ILE A 149 16.48 1.55 1.73
N TYR A 150 17.24 1.55 0.63
CA TYR A 150 18.60 1.01 0.51
C TYR A 150 18.72 -0.51 0.76
N GLU A 151 17.61 -1.25 0.66
CA GLU A 151 17.54 -2.70 0.78
C GLU A 151 17.73 -3.38 -0.58
N HIS A 152 18.80 -3.01 -1.28
CA HIS A 152 19.04 -3.38 -2.69
C HIS A 152 19.07 -4.90 -2.92
N LYS A 153 19.56 -5.68 -1.94
CA LYS A 153 19.60 -7.14 -2.03
C LYS A 153 18.21 -7.74 -2.19
N LYS A 154 17.23 -7.27 -1.40
CA LYS A 154 15.83 -7.71 -1.47
C LYS A 154 15.19 -7.31 -2.80
N ALA A 155 15.48 -6.10 -3.28
CA ALA A 155 15.02 -5.66 -4.59
C ALA A 155 15.57 -6.53 -5.74
N ILE A 156 16.86 -6.87 -5.72
CA ILE A 156 17.49 -7.73 -6.74
C ILE A 156 16.89 -9.14 -6.73
N GLU A 157 16.61 -9.70 -5.56
CA GLU A 157 15.97 -11.03 -5.45
C GLU A 157 14.60 -11.04 -6.14
N ILE A 158 13.76 -10.06 -5.85
CA ILE A 158 12.45 -9.90 -6.51
C ILE A 158 12.61 -9.77 -8.02
N ILE A 159 13.52 -8.90 -8.46
CA ILE A 159 13.77 -8.67 -9.89
C ILE A 159 14.22 -9.98 -10.58
N ASN A 160 15.16 -10.72 -9.99
CA ASN A 160 15.64 -11.96 -10.58
C ASN A 160 14.55 -13.03 -10.68
N ASN A 161 13.68 -13.13 -9.66
CA ASN A 161 12.54 -14.04 -9.68
C ASN A 161 11.58 -13.70 -10.82
N VAL A 162 11.26 -12.41 -11.01
CA VAL A 162 10.41 -11.97 -12.13
C VAL A 162 11.08 -12.21 -13.49
N LEU A 163 12.38 -11.91 -13.62
CA LEU A 163 13.11 -12.12 -14.88
C LEU A 163 13.22 -13.60 -15.27
N SER A 164 13.16 -14.51 -14.28
CA SER A 164 13.18 -15.96 -14.51
C SER A 164 11.80 -16.55 -14.83
N SER A 165 10.71 -15.80 -14.60
CA SER A 165 9.34 -16.21 -14.91
C SER A 165 9.00 -16.01 -16.40
N ASN A 166 7.95 -16.67 -16.92
CA ASN A 166 7.47 -16.50 -18.30
C ASN A 166 6.66 -15.21 -18.54
N ASN A 167 6.90 -14.17 -17.75
CA ASN A 167 6.19 -12.90 -17.87
C ASN A 167 6.69 -12.09 -19.07
N ASP A 168 5.77 -11.56 -19.87
CA ASP A 168 6.11 -10.88 -21.13
C ASP A 168 6.72 -9.48 -20.91
N ASP A 169 6.31 -8.74 -19.87
CA ASP A 169 6.82 -7.39 -19.60
C ASP A 169 7.91 -7.37 -18.52
N LYS A 170 9.12 -7.76 -18.92
CA LYS A 170 10.34 -7.73 -18.09
C LYS A 170 11.08 -6.39 -18.19
N SER A 171 10.71 -5.53 -19.13
CA SER A 171 11.46 -4.33 -19.49
C SER A 171 11.62 -3.36 -18.31
N ALA A 172 10.56 -3.20 -17.52
CA ALA A 172 10.55 -2.32 -16.35
C ALA A 172 11.48 -2.84 -15.23
N PHE A 173 11.54 -4.15 -15.02
CA PHE A 173 12.42 -4.77 -14.01
C PHE A 173 13.90 -4.69 -14.40
N ILE A 174 14.22 -4.79 -15.69
CA ILE A 174 15.60 -4.57 -16.18
C ILE A 174 16.04 -3.13 -15.88
N LYS A 175 15.16 -2.14 -16.08
CA LYS A 175 15.46 -0.73 -15.74
C LYS A 175 15.76 -0.57 -14.25
N LEU A 176 14.90 -1.11 -13.37
CA LEU A 176 15.13 -1.07 -11.91
C LEU A 176 16.48 -1.70 -11.53
N ARG A 177 16.85 -2.82 -12.17
CA ARG A 177 18.14 -3.47 -11.93
C ARG A 177 19.31 -2.56 -12.30
N ASN A 178 19.22 -1.89 -13.44
CA ASN A 178 20.25 -0.94 -13.87
C ASN A 178 20.34 0.26 -12.93
N ASP A 179 19.21 0.77 -12.44
CA ASP A 179 19.17 1.88 -11.47
C ASP A 179 19.92 1.52 -10.18
N ILE A 180 19.73 0.29 -9.66
CA ILE A 180 20.49 -0.21 -8.50
C ILE A 180 21.99 -0.20 -8.77
N ILE A 181 22.43 -0.71 -9.93
CA ILE A 181 23.85 -0.73 -10.32
C ILE A 181 24.43 0.69 -10.36
N LEU A 182 23.69 1.65 -10.91
CA LEU A 182 24.11 3.05 -10.97
C LEU A 182 24.23 3.67 -9.57
N ILE A 183 23.26 3.42 -8.68
CA ILE A 183 23.29 3.87 -7.29
C ILE A 183 24.52 3.30 -6.56
N GLU A 184 24.79 2.01 -6.69
CA GLU A 184 25.93 1.35 -6.03
C GLU A 184 27.28 1.83 -6.55
N ASN A 185 27.42 2.03 -7.87
CA ASN A 185 28.64 2.55 -8.46
C ASN A 185 28.91 3.99 -8.00
N LYS A 186 27.87 4.83 -7.94
CA LYS A 186 27.99 6.20 -7.42
C LYS A 186 28.44 6.20 -5.95
N TYR A 187 27.89 5.31 -5.13
CA TYR A 187 28.29 5.16 -3.74
C TYR A 187 29.76 4.71 -3.59
N LYS A 188 30.20 3.72 -4.38
CA LYS A 188 31.60 3.25 -4.40
C LYS A 188 32.58 4.35 -4.82
N ASN A 189 32.26 5.11 -5.87
CA ASN A 189 33.12 6.19 -6.37
C ASN A 189 33.25 7.31 -5.33
N SER A 190 32.14 7.76 -4.74
CA SER A 190 32.15 8.76 -3.66
C SER A 190 33.00 8.31 -2.45
N ASN A 191 32.90 7.03 -2.06
CA ASN A 191 33.70 6.51 -0.96
C ASN A 191 35.19 6.46 -1.32
N SER A 192 35.55 6.02 -2.53
CA SER A 192 36.95 6.00 -2.98
C SER A 192 37.58 7.39 -2.96
N GLU A 193 36.86 8.44 -3.37
CA GLU A 193 37.34 9.82 -3.31
C GLU A 193 37.56 10.30 -1.86
N LYS A 194 36.61 10.01 -0.96
CA LYS A 194 36.74 10.34 0.48
C LYS A 194 37.96 9.67 1.11
N TYR A 195 38.20 8.39 0.82
CA TYR A 195 39.36 7.67 1.38
C TYR A 195 40.70 8.15 0.79
N LYS A 196 40.76 8.52 -0.50
CA LYS A 196 41.97 9.13 -1.10
C LYS A 196 42.39 10.42 -0.40
N GLY A 197 41.43 11.25 0.02
CA GLY A 197 41.70 12.47 0.79
C GLY A 197 42.23 12.24 2.21
N LEU A 198 41.92 11.08 2.81
CA LEU A 198 42.36 10.72 4.17
C LEU A 198 43.86 10.40 4.24
N PHE A 199 44.41 9.75 3.20
CA PHE A 199 45.82 9.33 3.15
C PHE A 199 46.78 10.43 2.65
N ASN A 200 46.25 11.55 2.15
CA ASN A 200 47.05 12.68 1.66
C ASN A 200 47.36 13.74 2.73
N LYS A 201 46.83 13.60 3.97
CA LYS A 201 47.24 14.46 5.09
C LYS A 201 48.54 13.91 5.68
N LYS A 202 49.66 14.55 5.36
CA LYS A 202 50.92 14.31 6.09
C LYS A 202 50.68 14.61 7.59
N PRO A 203 51.14 13.76 8.51
CA PRO A 203 51.14 14.12 9.92
C PRO A 203 51.96 15.40 10.08
N ASN A 204 51.39 16.41 10.75
CA ASN A 204 52.15 17.58 11.18
C ASN A 204 53.19 17.09 12.20
N CYS A 205 54.45 17.06 11.78
CA CYS A 205 55.60 16.95 12.67
C CYS A 205 55.92 18.31 13.27
#